data_AF-A0A369QAI5-F1
#
_entry.id   AF-A0A369QAI5-F1
#
_cell.length_a   1.000
_cell.length_b   1.000
_cell.length_c   1.000
_cell.angle_alpha   90.00
_cell.angle_beta   90.00
_cell.angle_gamma   90.00
#
_symmetry.space_group_name_H-M   'P 1'
#
loop_
_entity.id
_entity.type
_entity.pdbx_description
1 polymer ?
#
loop_
_entity_poly.entity_id
_entity_poly.type
_entity_poly.pdbx_seq_one_letter_code
_entity_poly.pdbx_strand_id
1 'polypeptide(L)' 'MLIERTNKNQITITVSSSVDSFGLQRLIDYVKYLEATAKSKAKQSDIDKLADEVNASWWTENRKRFIK' A
#
# COMPACT_ATOMS: atom_id res chain seq x y z
N MET A 1 5.32 -2.67 -22.74
CA MET A 1 4.35 -2.33 -21.67
C MET A 1 3.19 -1.63 -22.35
N LEU A 2 1.96 -2.06 -22.10
CA LEU A 2 0.75 -1.49 -22.70
C LEU A 2 -0.23 -1.18 -21.57
N ILE A 3 -0.79 0.04 -21.56
CA ILE A 3 -1.80 0.46 -20.59
C ILE A 3 -3.03 0.87 -21.38
N GLU A 4 -4.13 0.17 -21.14
CA GLU A 4 -5.38 0.36 -21.88
C GLU A 4 -6.55 0.55 -20.91
N ARG A 5 -7.45 1.48 -21.25
CA ARG A 5 -8.77 1.56 -20.62
C ARG A 5 -9.73 0.70 -21.43
N THR A 6 -9.97 -0.53 -20.98
CA THR A 6 -10.81 -1.49 -21.73
C THR A 6 -12.30 -1.14 -21.66
N ASN A 7 -12.74 -0.48 -20.59
CA ASN A 7 -14.09 0.06 -20.43
C ASN A 7 -14.07 1.22 -19.41
N LYS A 8 -15.24 1.78 -19.07
CA LYS A 8 -15.34 2.97 -18.19
C LYS A 8 -14.71 2.75 -16.80
N ASN A 9 -14.63 1.52 -16.33
CA ASN A 9 -14.25 1.19 -14.95
C ASN A 9 -13.04 0.26 -14.85
N GLN A 10 -12.35 -0.02 -15.95
CA GLN A 10 -11.26 -0.99 -15.99
C GLN A 10 -10.04 -0.45 -16.73
N ILE A 11 -8.88 -0.66 -16.13
CA ILE A 11 -7.57 -0.42 -16.72
C ILE A 11 -6.86 -1.77 -16.78
N THR A 12 -6.32 -2.12 -17.94
CA THR A 12 -5.47 -3.31 -18.15
C THR A 12 -4.04 -2.85 -18.35
N ILE A 13 -3.11 -3.45 -17.59
CA ILE A 13 -1.67 -3.18 -17.69
C ILE A 13 -0.99 -4.48 -18.12
N THR A 14 -0.41 -4.50 -19.31
CA THR A 14 0.33 -5.63 -19.86
C THR A 14 1.82 -5.38 -19.74
N VAL A 15 2.52 -6.29 -19.07
CA VAL A 15 3.97 -6.27 -18.84
C VAL A 15 4.64 -7.49 -19.45
N SER A 16 5.95 -7.41 -19.69
CA SER A 16 6.74 -8.58 -20.15
C SER A 16 6.74 -9.67 -19.07
N SER A 17 6.74 -10.93 -19.48
CA SER A 17 6.92 -12.07 -18.56
C SER A 17 8.29 -12.07 -17.87
N SER A 18 9.25 -11.30 -18.38
CA SER A 18 10.57 -11.11 -17.79
C SER A 18 10.60 -10.14 -16.61
N VAL A 19 9.48 -9.50 -16.26
CA VAL A 19 9.41 -8.57 -15.13
C VAL A 19 9.49 -9.36 -13.82
N ASP A 20 10.35 -8.90 -12.92
CA ASP A 20 10.51 -9.46 -11.58
C ASP A 20 9.18 -9.42 -10.79
N SER A 21 8.81 -10.56 -10.21
CA SER A 21 7.54 -10.74 -9.51
C SER A 21 7.47 -9.89 -8.24
N PHE A 22 8.60 -9.66 -7.57
CA PHE A 22 8.65 -8.87 -6.35
C PHE A 22 8.44 -7.38 -6.63
N GLY A 23 9.08 -6.84 -7.68
CA GLY A 23 8.81 -5.50 -8.17
C GLY A 23 7.36 -5.31 -8.62
N LEU A 24 6.79 -6.30 -9.32
CA LEU A 24 5.41 -6.25 -9.77
C LEU A 24 4.41 -6.25 -8.60
N GLN A 25 4.66 -7.08 -7.57
CA GLN A 25 3.83 -7.13 -6.38
C GLN A 25 3.77 -5.77 -5.66
N ARG A 26 4.90 -5.07 -5.53
CA ARG A 26 4.94 -3.72 -4.94
C ARG A 26 4.09 -2.71 -5.70
N LEU A 27 4.11 -2.79 -7.03
CA LEU A 27 3.29 -1.95 -7.90
C LEU A 27 1.79 -2.23 -7.66
N ILE A 28 1.41 -3.51 -7.59
CA ILE A 28 0.05 -3.93 -7.29
C ILE A 28 -0.39 -3.44 -5.90
N ASP A 29 0.46 -3.58 -4.89
CA ASP A 29 0.14 -3.14 -3.52
C ASP A 29 -0.05 -1.63 -3.44
N TYR A 30 0.74 -0.85 -4.19
CA TYR A 30 0.56 0.60 -4.28
C TYR A 30 -0.75 0.98 -4.98
N VAL A 31 -1.12 0.30 -6.06
CA VAL A 31 -2.42 0.53 -6.72
C VAL A 31 -3.58 0.21 -5.76
N LYS A 32 -3.52 -0.90 -5.03
CA LYS A 32 -4.51 -1.25 -4.01
C LYS A 32 -4.63 -0.19 -2.92
N TYR A 33 -3.50 0.35 -2.46
CA TYR A 33 -3.49 1.46 -1.51
C TYR A 33 -4.25 2.66 -2.08
N LEU A 34 -3.92 3.10 -3.30
CA LEU A 34 -4.57 4.23 -3.94
C LEU A 34 -6.08 4.02 -4.13
N GLU A 35 -6.50 2.81 -4.50
CA GLU A 35 -7.91 2.44 -4.63
C GLU A 35 -8.64 2.50 -3.28
N ALA A 36 -8.05 1.93 -2.23
CA ALA A 36 -8.61 1.93 -0.88
C ALA A 36 -8.74 3.35 -0.31
N THR A 37 -7.80 4.24 -0.64
CA THR A 37 -7.77 5.62 -0.15
C THR A 37 -8.41 6.63 -1.11
N ALA A 38 -8.95 6.22 -2.25
CA ALA A 38 -9.43 7.12 -3.30
C ALA A 38 -10.51 8.12 -2.84
N LYS A 39 -11.28 7.77 -1.80
CA LYS A 39 -12.32 8.62 -1.20
C LYS A 39 -11.93 9.19 0.17
N SER A 40 -10.70 8.91 0.62
CA SER A 40 -10.21 9.40 1.90
C SER A 40 -10.12 10.92 1.87
N LYS A 41 -10.55 11.55 2.98
CA LYS A 41 -10.38 12.99 3.23
C LYS A 41 -9.32 13.25 4.30
N ALA A 42 -8.68 12.20 4.80
CA ALA A 42 -7.64 12.30 5.80
C ALA A 42 -6.45 13.08 5.23
N LYS A 43 -5.94 14.02 6.01
CA LYS A 43 -4.70 14.73 5.71
C LYS A 43 -3.52 13.88 6.14
N GLN A 44 -2.34 14.19 5.61
CA GLN A 44 -1.10 13.54 6.05
C GLN A 44 -0.93 13.62 7.58
N SER A 45 -1.26 14.76 8.18
CA SER A 45 -1.23 14.94 9.64
C SER A 45 -2.11 13.98 10.42
N ASP A 46 -3.24 13.55 9.85
CA ASP A 46 -4.15 12.59 10.51
C ASP A 46 -3.54 11.19 10.49
N ILE A 47 -2.84 10.85 9.39
CA ILE A 47 -2.12 9.59 9.23
C ILE A 47 -0.89 9.55 10.13
N ASP A 48 -0.13 10.64 10.20
CA ASP A 48 1.05 10.75 11.06
C ASP A 48 0.65 10.58 12.53
N LYS A 49 -0.41 11.27 12.96
CA LYS A 49 -0.95 11.13 14.31
C LYS A 49 -1.37 9.68 14.61
N LEU A 50 -2.07 9.02 13.68
CA LEU A 50 -2.46 7.62 13.83
C LEU A 50 -1.23 6.71 13.95
N ALA A 51 -0.19 6.95 13.13
CA ALA A 51 1.04 6.18 13.17
C ALA A 51 1.76 6.35 14.52
N ASP A 52 1.84 7.58 15.03
CA ASP A 52 2.42 7.87 16.33
C ASP A 52 1.65 7.18 17.45
N GLU A 53 0.31 7.23 17.43
CA GLU A 53 -0.55 6.58 18.42
C GLU A 53 -0.38 5.06 18.43
N VAL A 54 -0.36 4.42 17.25
CA VAL A 54 -0.17 2.96 17.13
C VAL A 54 1.24 2.58 17.57
N ASN A 55 2.27 3.32 17.16
CA ASN A 55 3.65 3.00 17.48
C ASN A 55 4.00 3.24 18.96
N ALA A 56 3.35 4.22 19.60
CA ALA A 56 3.60 4.56 21.00
C ALA A 56 3.40 3.37 21.96
N SER A 57 2.35 2.58 21.75
CA SER A 57 2.09 1.38 22.57
C SER A 57 2.73 0.12 21.99
N TRP A 58 2.95 0.06 20.68
CA TRP A 58 3.38 -1.15 19.98
C TRP A 58 4.64 -1.78 20.57
N TRP A 59 5.70 -0.99 20.80
CA TRP A 59 6.94 -1.53 21.35
C TRP A 59 6.76 -2.06 22.77
N THR A 60 6.06 -1.32 23.63
CA THR A 60 5.80 -1.73 25.01
C THR A 60 5.02 -3.04 25.07
N GLU A 61 4.02 -3.21 24.21
CA GLU A 61 3.18 -4.40 24.13
C GLU A 61 3.90 -5.60 23.50
N ASN A 62 4.79 -5.36 22.53
CA ASN A 62 5.36 -6.42 21.69
C ASN A 62 6.84 -6.74 22.00
N ARG A 63 7.56 -5.93 22.80
CA ARG A 63 9.01 -6.11 23.07
C ARG A 63 9.38 -7.51 23.56
N LYS A 64 8.48 -8.21 24.28
CA LYS A 64 8.68 -9.58 24.76
C LYS A 64 8.89 -10.60 23.63
N ARG A 65 8.44 -10.29 22.40
CA ARG A 65 8.67 -11.12 21.22
C ARG A 65 10.09 -10.99 20.66
N PHE A 66 10.79 -9.92 21.01
CA PHE A 66 12.06 -9.54 20.39
C PHE A 66 13.25 -9.58 21.36
N ILE A 67 13.01 -9.41 22.66
CA ILE A 67 14.05 -9.44 23.70
C ILE A 67 14.00 -10.82 24.38
N LYS A 68 15.12 -11.56 24.29
CA LYS A 68 15.34 -12.86 24.96
C LYS A 68 15.88 -12.67 26.37
#